data_AF-A0A2V5WYG3-F1
#
_entry.id   AF-A0A2V5WYG3-F1
#
_cell.length_a   1.000
_cell.length_b   1.000
_cell.length_c   1.000
_cell.angle_alpha   90.00
_cell.angle_beta   90.00
_cell.angle_gamma   90.00
#
_symmetry.space_group_name_H-M   'P 1'
#
loop_
_entity.id
_entity.type
_entity.pdbx_description
1 polymer ?
#
loop_
_entity_poly.entity_id
_entity_poly.type
_entity_poly.pdbx_seq_one_letter_code
_entity_poly.pdbx_strand_id
1 'polypeptide(L)'
;MKNFYDELIVIRRQVRNFVAHGAFGKRGEAFQFHSKAGAVPVLMPHKTTDTRFSMFDDMSFREEAAIKLIEKFIQFLRTGPQAPAFKYVQDSDLPTVLTYVRNGTYKEATSSIEKVDALIYSMQQNFGRSEDMDW
;
A
#
# COMPACT_ATOMS: atom_id res chain seq x y z
N MET A 1 14.40 3.41 -3.38
CA MET A 1 13.10 4.00 -3.78
C MET A 1 12.61 3.48 -5.13
N LYS A 2 13.36 3.63 -6.23
CA LYS A 2 12.93 3.15 -7.56
C LYS A 2 12.59 1.65 -7.62
N ASN A 3 13.44 0.80 -7.05
CA ASN A 3 13.20 -0.67 -7.06
C ASN A 3 11.88 -1.03 -6.35
N PHE A 4 11.65 -0.48 -5.14
CA PHE A 4 10.38 -0.65 -4.45
C PHE A 4 9.19 -0.15 -5.27
N TYR A 5 9.33 1.01 -5.93
CA TYR A 5 8.27 1.57 -6.78
C TYR A 5 7.93 0.65 -7.95
N ASP A 6 8.94 0.13 -8.65
CA ASP A 6 8.76 -0.76 -9.80
C ASP A 6 8.06 -2.07 -9.39
N GLU A 7 8.48 -2.66 -8.27
CA GLU A 7 7.89 -3.90 -7.75
C GLU A 7 6.45 -3.68 -7.21
N LEU A 8 6.19 -2.57 -6.50
CA LEU A 8 4.86 -2.22 -6.01
C LEU A 8 3.86 -1.92 -7.15
N ILE A 9 4.32 -1.41 -8.29
CA ILE A 9 3.48 -1.26 -9.49
C ILE A 9 2.98 -2.62 -9.98
N VAL A 10 3.83 -3.64 -9.95
CA VAL A 10 3.44 -4.99 -10.36
C VAL A 10 2.35 -5.51 -9.44
N ILE A 11 2.50 -5.36 -8.12
CA ILE A 11 1.48 -5.73 -7.13
C ILE A 11 0.19 -4.95 -7.37
N ARG A 12 0.25 -3.63 -7.54
CA ARG A 12 -0.94 -2.80 -7.81
C ARG A 12 -1.70 -3.29 -9.05
N ARG A 13 -0.99 -3.68 -10.11
CA ARG A 13 -1.60 -4.26 -11.32
C ARG A 13 -2.28 -5.60 -11.02
N GLN A 14 -1.64 -6.48 -10.26
CA GLN A 14 -2.21 -7.77 -9.86
C GLN A 14 -3.48 -7.59 -9.02
N VAL A 15 -3.42 -6.75 -7.97
CA VAL A 15 -4.58 -6.45 -7.12
C VAL A 15 -5.71 -5.80 -7.90
N ARG A 16 -5.42 -4.80 -8.76
CA ARG A 16 -6.45 -4.18 -9.59
C ARG A 16 -7.10 -5.19 -10.53
N ASN A 17 -6.32 -6.09 -11.14
CA ASN A 17 -6.86 -7.12 -12.02
C ASN A 17 -7.73 -8.11 -11.24
N PHE A 18 -7.31 -8.52 -10.03
CA PHE A 18 -8.11 -9.35 -9.14
C PHE A 18 -9.44 -8.65 -8.76
N VAL A 19 -9.40 -7.39 -8.30
CA VAL A 19 -10.59 -6.64 -7.87
C VAL A 19 -11.53 -6.33 -9.03
N ALA A 20 -11.00 -5.91 -10.20
CA ALA A 20 -11.80 -5.51 -11.36
C ALA A 20 -12.53 -6.68 -12.02
N HIS A 21 -12.09 -7.92 -11.80
CA HIS A 21 -12.75 -9.11 -12.31
C HIS A 21 -13.60 -9.82 -11.23
N GLY A 22 -13.62 -9.30 -10.00
CA GLY A 22 -14.16 -10.00 -8.83
C GLY A 22 -13.32 -11.24 -8.51
N ALA A 23 -13.73 -12.06 -7.55
CA ALA A 23 -13.10 -13.37 -7.30
C ALA A 23 -13.12 -14.33 -8.52
N PHE A 24 -13.65 -13.88 -9.65
CA PHE A 24 -13.62 -14.52 -10.94
C PHE A 24 -12.42 -13.99 -11.72
N GLY A 25 -11.46 -14.87 -12.05
CA GLY A 25 -10.28 -14.48 -12.80
C GLY A 25 -10.61 -13.75 -14.11
N LYS A 26 -9.61 -13.10 -14.71
CA LYS A 26 -9.68 -12.31 -15.97
C LYS A 26 -10.33 -13.05 -17.17
N ARG A 27 -10.56 -14.38 -17.05
CA ARG A 27 -11.18 -15.26 -18.04
C ARG A 27 -12.46 -15.96 -17.57
N GLY A 28 -13.11 -15.52 -16.49
CA GLY A 28 -14.39 -16.08 -16.04
C GLY A 28 -14.27 -17.40 -15.28
N GLU A 29 -13.22 -17.56 -14.47
CA GLU A 29 -12.96 -18.75 -13.66
C GLU A 29 -13.91 -18.74 -12.47
N ALA A 30 -14.98 -19.52 -12.54
CA ALA A 30 -16.13 -19.31 -11.67
C ALA A 30 -16.58 -20.48 -10.80
N PHE A 31 -16.03 -21.68 -10.95
CA PHE A 31 -16.58 -22.81 -10.21
C PHE A 31 -15.46 -23.76 -9.78
N GLN A 32 -15.30 -23.91 -8.46
CA GLN A 32 -14.75 -25.13 -7.89
C GLN A 32 -15.79 -26.24 -8.10
N PHE A 33 -15.47 -27.23 -8.92
CA PHE A 33 -16.26 -28.46 -8.97
C PHE A 33 -15.64 -29.46 -8.00
N HIS A 34 -16.43 -29.99 -7.08
CA HIS A 34 -15.99 -31.08 -6.20
C HIS A 34 -15.93 -32.38 -7.01
N SER A 35 -14.72 -32.86 -7.29
CA SER A 35 -14.50 -34.23 -7.77
C SER A 35 -14.25 -35.17 -6.58
N LYS A 36 -14.36 -36.49 -6.77
CA LYS A 36 -13.97 -37.48 -5.75
C LYS A 36 -12.50 -37.37 -5.29
N ALA A 37 -11.66 -36.57 -5.97
CA ALA A 37 -10.26 -36.32 -5.64
C ALA A 37 -9.98 -34.93 -5.02
N GLY A 38 -11.01 -34.09 -4.81
CA GLY A 38 -10.86 -32.72 -4.25
C GLY A 38 -11.38 -31.61 -5.17
N ALA A 39 -11.35 -30.36 -4.68
CA ALA A 39 -11.76 -29.16 -5.41
C ALA A 39 -10.66 -28.72 -6.37
N VAL A 40 -10.96 -28.71 -7.67
CA VAL A 40 -10.01 -28.31 -8.73
C VAL A 40 -10.59 -27.10 -9.47
N PRO A 41 -9.83 -25.99 -9.63
CA PRO A 41 -10.30 -24.83 -10.38
C PRO A 41 -10.40 -25.15 -11.89
N VAL A 42 -11.46 -24.67 -12.55
CA VAL A 42 -11.72 -24.91 -13.98
C VAL A 42 -11.88 -23.59 -14.74
N LEU A 43 -11.11 -23.43 -15.81
CA LEU A 43 -11.14 -22.29 -16.73
C LEU A 43 -12.23 -22.44 -17.80
N MET A 44 -13.00 -21.38 -18.06
CA MET A 44 -13.88 -21.30 -19.24
C MET A 44 -13.20 -20.45 -20.34
N PRO A 45 -12.88 -21.02 -21.52
CA PRO A 45 -12.22 -20.26 -22.57
C PRO A 45 -13.26 -19.40 -23.32
N HIS A 46 -13.29 -18.11 -23.02
CA HIS A 46 -14.05 -17.18 -23.86
C HIS A 46 -13.24 -16.88 -25.13
N LYS A 47 -13.65 -17.54 -26.22
CA LYS A 47 -13.25 -17.41 -27.63
C LYS A 47 -12.02 -18.22 -28.09
N THR A 48 -12.32 -19.00 -29.14
CA THR A 48 -11.50 -19.72 -30.13
C THR A 48 -10.94 -21.11 -29.77
N THR A 49 -11.57 -22.11 -30.43
CA THR A 49 -11.08 -23.43 -30.90
C THR A 49 -10.81 -24.57 -29.90
N ASP A 50 -11.82 -25.44 -29.82
CA ASP A 50 -11.84 -26.92 -29.81
C ASP A 50 -10.84 -27.73 -28.96
N THR A 51 -10.31 -27.16 -27.88
CA THR A 51 -9.63 -27.95 -26.84
C THR A 51 -10.30 -27.69 -25.50
N ARG A 52 -10.96 -28.74 -24.99
CA ARG A 52 -11.75 -28.69 -23.75
C ARG A 52 -10.79 -28.68 -22.56
N PHE A 53 -10.70 -27.52 -21.91
CA PHE A 53 -10.02 -27.27 -20.62
C PHE A 53 -8.48 -27.17 -20.67
N SER A 54 -7.92 -26.10 -20.09
CA SER A 54 -6.50 -26.01 -19.74
C SER A 54 -6.35 -25.81 -18.23
N MET A 55 -5.34 -26.44 -17.64
CA MET A 55 -5.09 -26.47 -16.19
C MET A 55 -4.05 -25.45 -15.72
N PHE A 56 -3.58 -24.56 -16.59
CA PHE A 56 -2.46 -23.67 -16.27
C PHE A 56 -2.93 -22.24 -15.97
N ASP A 57 -2.76 -21.89 -14.69
CA ASP A 57 -2.92 -20.60 -14.03
C ASP A 57 -1.88 -19.59 -14.56
N ASP A 58 -2.34 -18.56 -15.27
CA ASP A 58 -1.47 -17.48 -15.72
C ASP A 58 -1.74 -16.25 -14.83
N MET A 59 -0.91 -16.16 -13.77
CA MET A 59 -0.87 -15.20 -12.66
C MET A 59 -1.73 -15.50 -11.42
N SER A 60 -1.37 -16.53 -10.66
CA SER A 60 -1.67 -16.55 -9.21
C SER A 60 -1.06 -15.31 -8.55
N PHE A 61 -1.90 -14.51 -7.91
CA PHE A 61 -1.43 -13.45 -7.03
C PHE A 61 -0.65 -14.08 -5.87
N ARG A 62 0.66 -13.78 -5.80
CA ARG A 62 1.53 -14.31 -4.73
C ARG A 62 1.38 -13.44 -3.48
N GLU A 63 0.27 -13.61 -2.77
CA GLU A 63 -0.12 -12.85 -1.58
C GLU A 63 1.03 -12.68 -0.58
N GLU A 64 1.66 -13.79 -0.19
CA GLU A 64 2.75 -13.78 0.80
C GLU A 64 3.95 -12.94 0.36
N ALA A 65 4.33 -13.03 -0.93
CA ALA A 65 5.42 -12.24 -1.47
C ALA A 65 5.04 -10.75 -1.54
N ALA A 66 3.78 -10.44 -1.86
CA ALA A 66 3.27 -9.09 -1.91
C ALA A 66 3.27 -8.43 -0.52
N ILE A 67 2.77 -9.13 0.50
CA ILE A 67 2.77 -8.67 1.89
C ILE A 67 4.20 -8.41 2.36
N LYS A 68 5.12 -9.37 2.17
CA LYS A 68 6.54 -9.21 2.55
C LYS A 68 7.19 -8.02 1.87
N LEU A 69 6.85 -7.74 0.61
CA LEU A 69 7.39 -6.57 -0.09
C LEU A 69 6.85 -5.26 0.48
N ILE A 70 5.54 -5.20 0.78
CA ILE A 70 4.91 -4.03 1.39
C ILE A 70 5.53 -3.75 2.76
N GLU A 71 5.70 -4.78 3.61
CA GLU A 71 6.35 -4.65 4.92
C GLU A 71 7.78 -4.12 4.80
N LYS A 72 8.58 -4.66 3.87
CA LYS A 72 9.93 -4.15 3.59
C LYS A 72 9.91 -2.69 3.15
N PHE A 73 8.93 -2.30 2.34
CA PHE A 73 8.81 -0.92 1.89
C PHE A 73 8.44 0.02 3.03
N ILE A 74 7.49 -0.36 3.89
CA ILE A 74 7.12 0.41 5.09
C ILE A 74 8.33 0.56 6.01
N GLN A 75 9.07 -0.54 6.25
CA GLN A 75 10.30 -0.49 7.05
C GLN A 75 11.33 0.45 6.42
N PHE A 76 11.53 0.39 5.11
CA PHE A 76 12.42 1.30 4.39
C PHE A 76 12.00 2.77 4.55
N LEU A 77 10.70 3.09 4.50
CA LEU A 77 10.23 4.46 4.74
C LEU A 77 10.45 4.90 6.19
N ARG A 78 10.22 3.99 7.15
CA ARG A 78 10.35 4.27 8.59
C ARG A 78 11.79 4.43 9.06
N THR A 79 12.75 3.73 8.46
CA THR A 79 14.16 3.76 8.91
C THR A 79 15.11 4.44 7.93
N GLY A 80 14.65 4.74 6.72
CA GLY A 80 15.45 5.33 5.66
C GLY A 80 15.48 6.87 5.71
N PRO A 81 15.92 7.50 4.61
CA PRO A 81 15.99 8.96 4.50
C PRO A 81 14.65 9.69 4.65
N GLN A 82 13.54 8.97 4.45
CA GLN A 82 12.18 9.51 4.58
C GLN A 82 11.62 9.37 6.00
N ALA A 83 12.37 8.80 6.94
CA ALA A 83 11.91 8.53 8.29
C ALA A 83 11.33 9.78 9.00
N PRO A 84 11.95 10.98 8.91
CA PRO A 84 11.38 12.17 9.52
C PRO A 84 10.01 12.56 8.92
N ALA A 85 9.89 12.50 7.58
CA ALA A 85 8.63 12.79 6.91
C ALA A 85 7.57 11.72 7.19
N PHE A 86 7.97 10.44 7.23
CA PHE A 86 7.09 9.33 7.60
C PHE A 86 6.53 9.54 9.00
N LYS A 87 7.39 9.90 9.96
CA LYS A 87 7.00 10.16 11.34
C LYS A 87 5.98 11.28 11.45
N TYR A 88 6.20 12.41 10.78
CA TYR A 88 5.21 13.50 10.75
C TYR A 88 3.87 13.04 10.17
N VAL A 89 3.87 12.31 9.05
CA VAL A 89 2.62 11.95 8.34
C VAL A 89 1.86 10.79 8.99
N GLN A 90 2.56 9.82 9.59
CA GLN A 90 1.97 8.56 10.04
C GLN A 90 1.94 8.42 11.56
N ASP A 91 2.92 8.98 12.26
CA ASP A 91 3.05 8.81 13.73
C ASP A 91 2.57 10.05 14.49
N SER A 92 2.24 11.14 13.80
CA SER A 92 1.65 12.33 14.43
C SER A 92 0.17 12.45 14.06
N ASP A 93 -0.62 12.94 15.01
CA ASP A 93 -2.05 13.26 14.79
C ASP A 93 -2.23 14.65 14.13
N LEU A 94 -1.17 15.23 13.58
CA LEU A 94 -1.20 16.56 12.99
C LEU A 94 -1.76 16.54 11.56
N PRO A 95 -2.32 17.66 11.09
CA PRO A 95 -2.79 17.78 9.71
C PRO A 95 -1.67 17.53 8.70
N THR A 96 -2.01 16.76 7.66
CA THR A 96 -1.13 16.51 6.51
C THR A 96 -1.13 17.68 5.51
N VAL A 97 -1.99 18.68 5.71
CA VAL A 97 -1.94 19.96 4.99
C VAL A 97 -0.76 20.77 5.53
N LEU A 98 0.26 20.96 4.70
CA LEU A 98 1.54 21.58 5.07
C LEU A 98 1.47 23.12 5.03
N THR A 99 0.92 23.74 6.06
CA THR A 99 0.69 25.20 6.14
C THR A 99 1.95 26.05 6.13
N TYR A 100 3.07 25.52 6.62
CA TYR A 100 4.40 26.15 6.63
C TYR A 100 5.32 25.70 5.47
N VAL A 101 4.77 25.36 4.30
CA VAL A 101 5.61 24.98 3.15
C VAL A 101 6.45 26.14 2.62
N ARG A 102 5.89 27.37 2.63
CA ARG A 102 6.51 28.55 1.99
C ARG A 102 7.75 29.07 2.73
N ASN A 103 7.78 28.94 4.05
CA ASN A 103 8.90 29.40 4.87
C ASN A 103 9.95 28.29 5.12
N GLY A 104 9.73 27.08 4.58
CA GLY A 104 10.68 25.99 4.66
C GLY A 104 10.70 25.23 5.99
N THR A 105 9.78 25.51 6.93
CA THR A 105 9.76 24.86 8.25
C THR A 105 9.79 23.33 8.16
N TYR A 106 8.94 22.73 7.31
CA TYR A 106 8.95 21.27 7.14
C TYR A 106 10.24 20.75 6.52
N LYS A 107 10.83 21.48 5.57
CA LYS A 107 12.10 21.10 4.94
C LYS A 107 13.23 21.07 5.96
N GLU A 108 13.26 22.06 6.85
CA GLU A 108 14.23 22.09 7.93
C GLU A 108 13.96 20.99 8.97
N ALA A 109 12.71 20.83 9.40
CA ALA A 109 12.35 19.85 10.41
C ALA A 109 12.64 18.41 9.96
N THR A 110 12.38 18.11 8.69
CA THR A 110 12.63 16.78 8.11
C THR A 110 14.10 16.47 7.86
N SER A 111 15.05 17.35 8.23
CA SER A 111 16.48 17.05 8.10
C SER A 111 16.99 16.05 9.14
N SER A 112 16.27 15.83 10.24
CA SER A 112 16.58 14.80 11.23
C SER A 112 15.33 14.37 12.02
N ILE A 113 15.42 13.26 12.76
CA ILE A 113 14.31 12.77 13.59
C ILE A 113 14.06 13.73 14.76
N GLU A 114 15.11 14.21 15.40
CA GLU A 114 15.03 15.09 16.57
C GLU A 114 14.34 16.41 16.21
N LYS A 115 14.63 16.95 15.02
CA LYS A 115 14.02 18.19 14.55
C LYS A 115 12.54 18.01 14.19
N VAL A 116 12.16 16.88 13.59
CA VAL A 116 10.75 16.63 13.31
C VAL A 116 9.96 16.39 14.59
N ASP A 117 10.56 15.73 15.59
CA ASP A 117 9.97 15.57 16.93
C ASP A 117 9.74 16.91 17.61
N ALA A 118 10.74 17.80 17.59
CA ALA A 118 10.60 19.15 18.12
C ALA A 118 9.47 19.93 17.41
N LEU A 119 9.37 19.80 16.08
CA LEU A 119 8.28 20.41 15.32
C LEU A 119 6.92 19.83 15.73
N ILE A 120 6.77 18.51 15.75
CA ILE A 120 5.51 17.83 16.12
C ILE A 120 5.06 18.29 17.50
N TYR A 121 5.96 18.25 18.48
CA TYR A 121 5.66 18.70 19.84
C TYR A 121 5.21 20.17 19.86
N SER A 122 5.94 21.06 19.18
CA SER A 122 5.58 22.49 19.14
C SER A 122 4.21 22.73 18.53
N MET A 123 3.85 22.00 17.47
CA MET A 123 2.55 22.13 16.81
C MET A 123 1.44 21.59 17.69
N GLN A 124 1.61 20.41 18.28
CA GLN A 124 0.64 19.83 19.21
C GLN A 124 0.37 20.74 20.41
N GLN A 125 1.41 21.36 20.97
CA GLN A 125 1.27 22.34 22.06
C GLN A 125 0.49 23.59 21.61
N ASN A 126 0.74 24.09 20.40
CA ASN A 126 0.00 25.23 19.86
C ASN A 126 -1.48 24.90 19.61
N PHE A 127 -1.77 23.68 19.13
CA PHE A 127 -3.15 23.20 19.01
C PHE A 127 -3.81 23.05 20.38
N GLY A 128 -3.15 22.41 21.35
CA GLY A 128 -3.68 22.26 22.71
C GLY A 128 -3.97 23.61 23.39
N ARG A 129 -3.09 24.60 23.24
CA ARG A 129 -3.34 25.96 23.75
C ARG A 129 -4.51 26.67 23.09
N SER A 130 -4.87 26.30 21.86
CA SER A 130 -6.08 26.83 21.21
C SER A 130 -7.37 26.18 21.74
N GLU A 131 -7.26 25.05 22.44
CA GLU A 131 -8.35 24.37 23.13
C GLU A 131 -8.51 24.86 24.58
N ASP A 132 -7.46 25.40 25.20
CA ASP A 132 -7.52 26.15 26.45
C ASP A 132 -8.29 27.46 26.23
N MET A 133 -9.60 27.38 26.45
CA MET A 133 -10.55 28.51 26.39
C MET A 133 -10.57 29.35 27.67
N ASP A 134 -9.60 29.14 28.57
CA ASP A 134 -9.40 29.94 29.79
C ASP A 134 -8.74 31.27 29.41
N TRP A 135 -9.54 32.14 28.80
CA TRP A 135 -9.31 33.58 28.71
C TRP A 135 -10.11 34.31 29.80
#